data_AF-A0A918UFQ9-F1
#
_entry.id   AF-A0A918UFQ9-F1
#
_cell.length_a   1.000
_cell.length_b   1.000
_cell.length_c   1.000
_cell.angle_alpha   90.00
_cell.angle_beta   90.00
_cell.angle_gamma   90.00
#
_symmetry.space_group_name_H-M   'P 1'
#
loop_
_entity.id
_entity.type
_entity.pdbx_description
1 polymer ?
#
loop_
_entity_poly.entity_id
_entity_poly.type
_entity_poly.pdbx_seq_one_letter_code
_entity_poly.pdbx_strand_id
1 'polypeptide(L)'
;MTTTTTQPPRTRITNEKHAPGNRVMKKVWMLENLIFHPRTGEEERAAAERMLDRAIAAAQEKGQLTTKQRGGDSAWHGYRLPDIRYGARYEEVKHLSTTEIAKRIRADIKLARKVEAKLGAATGAEVALTDSLTALATMPRQIKVSVRTDYFSGGSAIRVNVYNLPEKGWGYVRETDRWGEPRWVPGRQLSAILAAPKEIHGAYNFDGSDPRVDYSHVNYYGQVEVDWRERP
;
A
#
# COMPACT_ATOMS: atom_id res chain seq x y z
N MET A 1 -34.38 33.58 18.69
CA MET A 1 -34.46 32.20 18.17
C MET A 1 -33.04 31.68 18.04
N THR A 2 -32.52 31.01 19.07
CA THR A 2 -31.19 30.43 19.09
C THR A 2 -31.25 29.09 18.36
N THR A 3 -30.62 29.00 17.20
CA THR A 3 -30.45 27.76 16.45
C THR A 3 -29.46 26.87 17.20
N THR A 4 -29.98 25.89 17.95
CA THR A 4 -29.17 24.81 18.51
C THR A 4 -28.60 24.01 17.35
N THR A 5 -27.35 24.30 17.00
CA THR A 5 -26.61 23.53 15.99
C THR A 5 -26.30 22.19 16.64
N THR A 6 -27.11 21.17 16.36
CA THR A 6 -26.87 19.80 16.81
C THR A 6 -25.59 19.30 16.14
N GLN A 7 -24.48 19.39 16.88
CA GLN A 7 -23.20 18.82 16.48
C GLN A 7 -23.40 17.30 16.27
N PRO A 8 -22.88 16.72 15.18
CA PRO A 8 -23.09 15.29 14.91
C PRO A 8 -22.62 14.44 16.10
N PRO A 9 -23.33 13.35 16.43
CA PRO A 9 -23.00 12.53 17.59
C PRO A 9 -21.56 12.03 17.48
N ARG A 10 -20.75 12.41 18.47
CA ARG A 10 -19.33 12.08 18.52
C ARG A 10 -19.18 10.56 18.57
N THR A 11 -18.37 10.02 17.67
CA THR A 11 -18.07 8.59 17.63
C THR A 11 -16.83 8.30 18.48
N ARG A 12 -16.86 7.20 19.23
CA ARG A 12 -15.78 6.80 20.11
C ARG A 12 -14.54 6.37 19.31
N ILE A 13 -13.37 6.83 19.74
CA ILE A 13 -12.06 6.52 19.15
C ILE A 13 -11.44 5.29 19.84
N THR A 14 -11.68 5.12 21.14
CA THR A 14 -11.08 4.05 21.95
C THR A 14 -12.07 2.94 22.33
N ASN A 15 -11.56 1.75 22.66
CA ASN A 15 -12.39 0.65 23.13
C ASN A 15 -12.89 0.91 24.56
N GLU A 16 -14.20 0.84 24.80
CA GLU A 16 -14.82 1.09 26.11
C GLU A 16 -14.19 0.33 27.27
N LYS A 17 -13.91 -0.96 27.06
CA LYS A 17 -13.58 -1.90 28.14
C LYS A 17 -12.09 -1.99 28.43
N HIS A 18 -11.24 -1.45 27.54
CA HIS A 18 -9.79 -1.66 27.62
C HIS A 18 -9.04 -0.33 27.53
N ALA A 19 -8.41 0.05 28.65
CA ALA A 19 -7.55 1.22 28.69
C ALA A 19 -6.27 0.98 27.86
N PRO A 20 -5.91 1.87 26.92
CA PRO A 20 -4.71 1.72 26.12
C PRO A 20 -3.43 1.97 26.94
N GLY A 21 -2.32 1.34 26.54
CA GLY A 21 -1.05 1.40 27.26
C GLY A 21 -0.28 2.72 27.11
N ASN A 22 -0.54 3.50 26.05
CA ASN A 22 0.05 4.82 25.87
C ASN A 22 -0.66 5.84 26.78
N ARG A 23 0.11 6.58 27.59
CA ARG A 23 -0.38 7.63 28.51
C ARG A 23 -1.34 8.63 27.85
N VAL A 24 -1.05 9.03 26.61
CA VAL A 24 -1.86 9.99 25.84
C VAL A 24 -3.20 9.36 25.43
N MET A 25 -3.17 8.14 24.90
CA MET A 25 -4.38 7.40 24.55
C MET A 25 -5.19 7.01 25.79
N LYS A 26 -4.55 6.80 26.94
CA LYS A 26 -5.24 6.49 28.21
C LYS A 26 -6.03 7.71 28.69
N LYS A 27 -5.47 8.91 28.50
CA LYS A 27 -6.17 10.17 28.76
C LYS A 27 -7.36 10.36 27.84
N VAL A 28 -7.22 10.06 26.54
CA VAL A 28 -8.32 10.06 25.55
C VAL A 28 -9.41 9.06 25.98
N TRP A 29 -9.04 7.84 26.33
CA TRP A 29 -9.95 6.78 26.78
C TRP A 29 -10.74 7.14 28.04
N MET A 30 -10.09 7.76 29.03
CA MET A 30 -10.76 8.22 30.25
C MET A 30 -11.80 9.31 29.96
N LEU A 31 -11.45 10.28 29.10
CA LEU A 31 -12.35 11.36 28.72
C LEU A 31 -13.54 10.85 27.90
N GLU A 32 -13.32 9.89 26.99
CA GLU A 32 -14.41 9.24 26.26
C GLU A 32 -15.32 8.43 27.18
N ASN A 33 -14.77 7.71 28.17
CA ASN A 33 -15.59 7.02 29.15
C ASN A 33 -16.49 7.99 29.92
N LEU A 34 -15.98 9.15 30.34
CA LEU A 34 -16.81 10.16 30.97
C LEU A 34 -17.91 10.68 30.04
N ILE A 35 -17.60 10.92 28.76
CA ILE A 35 -18.59 11.44 27.80
C ILE A 35 -19.75 10.44 27.57
N PHE A 36 -19.42 9.16 27.39
CA PHE A 36 -20.38 8.12 27.04
C PHE A 36 -21.01 7.42 28.25
N HIS A 37 -20.59 7.73 29.48
CA HIS A 37 -21.15 7.09 30.67
C HIS A 37 -22.56 7.65 31.01
N PRO A 38 -23.55 6.78 31.29
CA PRO A 38 -24.95 7.18 31.50
C PRO A 38 -25.16 8.03 32.77
N ARG A 39 -24.22 8.01 33.73
CA ARG A 39 -24.30 8.79 34.97
C ARG A 39 -23.56 10.13 34.93
N THR A 40 -22.92 10.47 33.80
CA THR A 40 -22.19 11.73 33.69
C THR A 40 -23.16 12.88 33.42
N GLY A 41 -23.08 13.93 34.24
CA GLY A 41 -23.93 15.12 34.10
C GLY A 41 -23.60 15.92 32.85
N GLU A 42 -24.52 16.77 32.39
CA GLU A 42 -24.34 17.55 31.15
C GLU A 42 -23.12 18.48 31.20
N GLU A 43 -22.91 19.16 32.34
CA GLU A 43 -21.76 20.07 32.52
C GLU A 43 -20.42 19.33 32.50
N GLU A 44 -20.37 18.14 33.12
CA GLU A 44 -19.19 17.28 33.16
C GLU A 44 -18.90 16.68 31.78
N ARG A 45 -19.94 16.28 31.04
CA ARG A 45 -19.83 15.81 29.66
C ARG A 45 -19.27 16.89 28.75
N ALA A 46 -19.82 18.11 28.82
CA ALA A 46 -19.34 19.25 28.04
C ALA A 46 -17.90 19.64 28.39
N ALA A 47 -17.50 19.54 29.66
CA ALA A 47 -16.12 19.77 30.09
C ALA A 47 -15.17 18.68 29.57
N ALA A 48 -15.59 17.41 29.63
CA ALA A 48 -14.83 16.28 29.11
C ALA A 48 -14.62 16.36 27.59
N GLU A 49 -15.63 16.81 26.83
CA GLU A 49 -15.52 17.06 25.38
C GLU A 49 -14.46 18.11 25.06
N ARG A 50 -14.48 19.27 25.73
CA ARG A 50 -13.46 20.32 25.54
C ARG A 50 -12.05 19.87 25.93
N MET A 51 -11.93 18.98 26.91
CA MET A 51 -10.65 18.39 27.30
C MET A 51 -10.17 17.33 26.31
N LEU A 52 -11.10 16.57 25.72
CA LEU A 52 -10.82 15.57 24.71
C LEU A 52 -10.33 16.22 23.42
N ASP A 53 -10.96 17.31 22.97
CA ASP A 53 -10.52 18.06 21.80
C ASP A 53 -9.10 18.60 21.96
N ARG A 54 -8.80 19.19 23.13
CA ARG A 54 -7.44 19.66 23.44
C ARG A 54 -6.42 18.54 23.51
N ALA A 55 -6.79 17.38 24.03
CA ALA A 55 -5.90 16.22 24.11
C ALA A 55 -5.60 15.63 22.72
N ILE A 56 -6.59 15.58 21.84
CA ILE A 56 -6.42 15.12 20.45
C ILE A 56 -5.55 16.10 19.66
N ALA A 57 -5.83 17.40 19.73
CA ALA A 57 -5.05 18.43 19.04
C ALA A 57 -3.56 18.41 19.47
N ALA A 58 -3.30 18.36 20.78
CA ALA A 58 -1.93 18.29 21.31
C ALA A 58 -1.19 16.99 20.95
N ALA A 59 -1.92 15.88 20.77
CA ALA A 59 -1.34 14.61 20.38
C ALA A 59 -1.05 14.55 18.87
N GLN A 60 -1.87 15.20 18.04
CA GLN A 60 -1.63 15.36 16.60
C GLN A 60 -0.42 16.27 16.34
N GLU A 61 -0.32 17.40 17.06
CA GLU A 61 0.83 18.32 16.97
C GLU A 61 2.16 17.62 17.29
N LYS A 62 2.14 16.67 18.24
CA LYS A 62 3.32 15.88 18.64
C LYS A 62 3.56 14.64 17.78
N GLY A 63 2.78 14.42 16.72
CA GLY A 63 2.88 13.24 15.85
C GLY A 63 2.51 11.92 16.51
N GLN A 64 1.84 11.96 17.67
CA GLN A 64 1.47 10.79 18.47
C GLN A 64 0.11 10.20 18.07
N LEU A 65 -0.63 10.91 17.21
CA LEU A 65 -1.90 10.50 16.63
C LEU A 65 -1.87 10.84 15.12
N THR A 66 -1.98 9.84 14.25
CA THR A 66 -2.09 10.03 12.80
C THR A 66 -3.54 9.87 12.35
N THR A 67 -3.95 10.63 11.34
CA THR A 67 -5.35 10.84 10.91
C THR A 67 -6.04 9.64 10.25
N LYS A 68 -5.52 8.42 10.37
CA LYS A 68 -6.12 7.21 9.77
C LYS A 68 -6.49 6.19 10.82
N GLN A 69 -7.77 6.16 11.20
CA GLN A 69 -8.44 4.94 11.67
C GLN A 69 -9.96 5.16 11.70
N ARG A 70 -10.62 4.86 10.58
CA ARG A 70 -12.07 4.63 10.51
C ARG A 70 -12.24 3.14 10.21
N GLY A 71 -12.45 2.33 11.24
CA GLY A 71 -12.67 0.89 11.13
C GLY A 71 -11.96 0.13 12.24
N GLY A 72 -12.72 -0.64 13.03
CA GLY A 72 -12.32 -1.15 14.34
C GLY A 72 -11.21 -2.20 14.33
N ASP A 73 -10.22 -1.99 15.19
CA ASP A 73 -9.23 -2.99 15.58
C ASP A 73 -9.88 -3.97 16.58
N SER A 74 -10.35 -5.12 16.10
CA SER A 74 -10.71 -6.26 16.97
C SER A 74 -9.48 -7.15 17.12
N ALA A 75 -8.61 -6.81 18.08
CA ALA A 75 -7.42 -7.62 18.39
C ALA A 75 -7.78 -8.73 19.39
N TRP A 76 -7.91 -9.97 18.92
CA TRP A 76 -7.74 -11.15 19.78
C TRP A 76 -6.25 -11.52 19.84
N HIS A 77 -5.72 -11.70 21.06
CA HIS A 77 -4.35 -12.18 21.36
C HIS A 77 -3.14 -11.30 20.99
N GLY A 78 -3.29 -9.97 20.89
CA GLY A 78 -2.12 -9.08 20.70
C GLY A 78 -1.40 -9.25 19.35
N TYR A 79 -1.91 -10.14 18.49
CA TYR A 79 -1.63 -10.16 17.08
C TYR A 79 -2.47 -9.07 16.43
N ARG A 80 -1.78 -8.01 16.00
CA ARG A 80 -2.35 -7.14 14.97
C ARG A 80 -2.31 -7.95 13.68
N LEU A 81 -3.48 -8.31 13.14
CA LEU A 81 -3.53 -8.85 11.78
C LEU A 81 -2.75 -7.89 10.88
N PRO A 82 -1.92 -8.38 9.94
CA PRO A 82 -1.22 -7.52 9.00
C PRO A 82 -2.21 -6.54 8.39
N ASP A 83 -1.81 -5.27 8.27
CA ASP A 83 -2.62 -4.29 7.55
C ASP A 83 -2.80 -4.82 6.11
N ILE A 84 -3.97 -5.42 5.84
CA ILE A 84 -4.25 -6.03 4.55
C ILE A 84 -4.31 -4.90 3.53
N ARG A 85 -3.36 -4.87 2.61
CA ARG A 85 -3.30 -3.85 1.56
C ARG A 85 -4.01 -4.38 0.34
N TYR A 86 -5.23 -3.88 0.11
CA TYR A 86 -5.97 -4.14 -1.11
C TYR A 86 -5.53 -3.19 -2.23
N GLY A 87 -5.23 -3.76 -3.40
CA GLY A 87 -5.00 -2.99 -4.61
C GLY A 87 -6.24 -2.22 -5.04
N ALA A 88 -6.05 -1.08 -5.71
CA ALA A 88 -7.14 -0.19 -6.11
C ALA A 88 -8.22 -0.85 -6.99
N ARG A 89 -7.87 -1.91 -7.72
CA ARG A 89 -8.77 -2.68 -8.60
C ARG A 89 -9.13 -4.05 -8.04
N TYR A 90 -8.76 -4.35 -6.78
CA TYR A 90 -8.99 -5.66 -6.19
C TYR A 90 -10.46 -6.05 -6.16
N GLU A 91 -11.35 -5.13 -5.76
CA GLU A 91 -12.80 -5.37 -5.70
C GLU A 91 -13.38 -5.82 -7.05
N GLU A 92 -12.84 -5.33 -8.16
CA GLU A 92 -13.26 -5.68 -9.53
C GLU A 92 -12.80 -7.08 -9.95
N VAL A 93 -11.76 -7.61 -9.31
CA VAL A 93 -11.08 -8.84 -9.74
C VAL A 93 -11.08 -9.97 -8.72
N LYS A 94 -11.58 -9.74 -7.50
CA LYS A 94 -11.61 -10.76 -6.43
C LYS A 94 -12.39 -12.04 -6.79
N HIS A 95 -13.25 -11.98 -7.80
CA HIS A 95 -14.03 -13.10 -8.31
C HIS A 95 -13.42 -13.76 -9.56
N LEU A 96 -12.36 -13.18 -10.12
CA LEU A 96 -11.76 -13.62 -11.36
C LEU A 96 -10.67 -14.66 -11.10
N SER A 97 -10.46 -15.53 -12.07
CA SER A 97 -9.31 -16.44 -12.07
C SER A 97 -8.00 -15.67 -12.23
N THR A 98 -6.89 -16.21 -11.72
CA THR A 98 -5.56 -15.63 -11.92
C THR A 98 -5.17 -15.47 -13.38
N THR A 99 -5.69 -16.33 -14.26
CA THR A 99 -5.49 -16.20 -15.72
C THR A 99 -6.18 -14.97 -16.30
N GLU A 100 -7.38 -14.65 -15.83
CA GLU A 100 -8.11 -13.45 -16.23
C GLU A 100 -7.45 -12.18 -15.67
N ILE A 101 -7.01 -12.22 -14.41
CA ILE A 101 -6.24 -11.14 -13.80
C ILE A 101 -4.96 -10.88 -14.60
N ALA A 102 -4.19 -11.93 -14.93
CA ALA A 102 -3.00 -11.81 -15.76
C ALA A 102 -3.31 -11.23 -17.15
N LYS A 103 -4.47 -11.58 -17.74
CA LYS A 103 -4.91 -10.99 -19.02
C LYS A 103 -5.16 -9.49 -18.89
N ARG A 104 -5.78 -9.02 -17.80
CA ARG A 104 -5.99 -7.59 -17.52
C ARG A 104 -4.67 -6.86 -17.30
N ILE A 105 -3.75 -7.42 -16.51
CA ILE A 105 -2.40 -6.88 -16.32
C ILE A 105 -1.67 -6.72 -17.66
N ARG A 106 -1.71 -7.74 -18.54
CA ARG A 106 -1.12 -7.64 -19.89
C ARG A 106 -1.76 -6.53 -20.72
N ALA A 107 -3.07 -6.36 -20.62
CA ALA A 107 -3.79 -5.31 -21.35
C ALA A 107 -3.37 -3.91 -20.87
N ASP A 108 -3.28 -3.70 -19.55
CA ASP A 108 -2.83 -2.44 -18.97
C ASP A 108 -1.39 -2.10 -19.33
N ILE A 109 -0.47 -3.06 -19.25
CA ILE A 109 0.93 -2.87 -19.67
C ILE A 109 1.00 -2.47 -21.14
N LYS A 110 0.20 -3.12 -22.01
CA LYS A 110 0.14 -2.77 -23.43
C LYS A 110 -0.47 -1.38 -23.65
N LEU A 111 -1.50 -1.02 -22.89
CA LEU A 111 -2.16 0.28 -22.98
C LEU A 111 -1.22 1.39 -22.52
N ALA A 112 -0.57 1.24 -21.36
CA ALA A 112 0.41 2.19 -20.82
C ALA A 112 1.50 2.50 -21.85
N ARG A 113 2.06 1.45 -22.49
CA ARG A 113 3.05 1.64 -23.56
C ARG A 113 2.51 2.39 -24.78
N LYS A 114 1.23 2.18 -25.16
CA LYS A 114 0.62 2.83 -26.33
C LYS A 114 0.25 4.30 -26.06
N VAL A 115 -0.31 4.59 -24.89
CA VAL A 115 -0.72 5.95 -24.49
C VAL A 115 0.49 6.87 -24.46
N GLU A 116 1.55 6.43 -23.79
CA GLU A 116 2.77 7.22 -23.67
C GLU A 116 3.56 7.30 -24.98
N ALA A 117 3.56 6.26 -25.83
CA ALA A 117 4.14 6.38 -27.17
C ALA A 117 3.43 7.45 -28.03
N LYS A 118 2.13 7.67 -27.82
CA LYS A 118 1.39 8.77 -28.46
C LYS A 118 1.67 10.11 -27.80
N LEU A 119 1.81 10.16 -26.47
CA LEU A 119 2.14 11.39 -25.74
C LEU A 119 3.56 11.88 -26.05
N GLY A 120 4.56 11.00 -25.99
CA GLY A 120 5.96 11.31 -26.31
C GLY A 120 6.21 11.65 -27.78
N ALA A 121 5.31 11.25 -28.70
CA ALA A 121 5.34 11.72 -30.08
C ALA A 121 4.84 13.17 -30.23
N ALA A 122 4.01 13.66 -29.29
CA ALA A 122 3.49 15.03 -29.27
C ALA A 122 4.38 15.98 -28.45
N THR A 123 5.17 15.46 -27.51
CA THR A 123 6.03 16.24 -26.61
C THR A 123 7.47 15.76 -26.80
N GLY A 124 8.21 16.41 -27.70
CA GLY A 124 9.54 15.97 -28.12
C GLY A 124 10.46 15.61 -26.94
N ALA A 125 10.87 14.34 -26.90
CA ALA A 125 12.03 13.65 -26.29
C ALA A 125 12.72 14.16 -25.00
N GLU A 126 12.29 15.21 -24.33
CA GLU A 126 13.10 15.87 -23.30
C GLU A 126 12.31 16.18 -22.03
N VAL A 127 11.66 15.16 -21.46
CA VAL A 127 11.26 15.21 -20.05
C VAL A 127 11.46 13.83 -19.42
N ALA A 128 12.62 13.66 -18.80
CA ALA A 128 12.86 12.59 -17.85
C ALA A 128 12.06 12.87 -16.57
N LEU A 129 10.92 12.21 -16.37
CA LEU A 129 10.18 12.31 -15.11
C LEU A 129 9.74 10.97 -14.53
N THR A 130 9.75 11.03 -13.19
CA THR A 130 9.63 10.07 -12.11
C THR A 130 8.24 9.44 -11.96
N ASP A 131 7.55 9.17 -13.05
CA ASP A 131 6.34 8.34 -13.05
C ASP A 131 6.69 6.93 -13.50
N SER A 132 6.29 5.94 -12.71
CA SER A 132 6.43 4.52 -13.02
C SER A 132 5.96 4.22 -14.45
N LEU A 133 4.80 4.77 -14.85
CA LEU A 133 4.20 4.49 -16.16
C LEU A 133 4.99 5.10 -17.34
N THR A 134 5.61 6.27 -17.12
CA THR A 134 6.49 6.91 -18.12
C THR A 134 7.74 6.06 -18.38
N ALA A 135 8.26 5.39 -17.34
CA ALA A 135 9.42 4.52 -17.48
C ALA A 135 9.16 3.29 -18.37
N LEU A 136 7.94 2.73 -18.36
CA LEU A 136 7.57 1.64 -19.27
C LEU A 136 7.54 2.05 -20.74
N ALA A 137 7.29 3.33 -21.00
CA ALA A 137 7.15 3.86 -22.34
C ALA A 137 8.47 4.29 -22.96
N THR A 138 9.32 4.91 -22.15
CA THR A 138 10.69 5.33 -22.52
C THR A 138 11.68 4.17 -22.48
N MET A 139 11.26 3.01 -21.99
CA MET A 139 12.02 1.76 -22.00
C MET A 139 12.51 1.41 -23.42
N PRO A 140 13.78 0.98 -23.58
CA PRO A 140 14.31 0.52 -24.87
C PRO A 140 13.38 -0.52 -25.53
N ARG A 141 13.13 -0.37 -26.84
CA ARG A 141 12.16 -1.21 -27.60
C ARG A 141 12.44 -2.71 -27.53
N GLN A 142 13.70 -3.07 -27.35
CA GLN A 142 14.13 -4.46 -27.20
C GLN A 142 13.69 -5.07 -25.88
N ILE A 143 13.58 -4.29 -24.80
CA ILE A 143 13.14 -4.82 -23.51
C ILE A 143 11.66 -5.20 -23.61
N LYS A 144 11.34 -6.39 -23.12
CA LYS A 144 10.01 -6.97 -23.15
C LYS A 144 9.54 -7.28 -21.74
N VAL A 145 8.23 -7.20 -21.55
CA VAL A 145 7.56 -7.60 -20.30
C VAL A 145 6.68 -8.81 -20.59
N SER A 146 6.90 -9.90 -19.87
CA SER A 146 6.04 -11.08 -19.90
C SER A 146 5.24 -11.17 -18.60
N VAL A 147 4.00 -11.65 -18.70
CA VAL A 147 3.13 -11.88 -17.55
C VAL A 147 2.63 -13.32 -17.67
N ARG A 148 3.00 -14.18 -16.73
CA ARG A 148 2.65 -15.60 -16.72
C ARG A 148 1.94 -15.98 -15.44
N THR A 149 1.08 -16.98 -15.55
CA THR A 149 0.42 -17.61 -14.42
C THR A 149 1.07 -18.95 -14.14
N ASP A 150 1.30 -19.25 -12.86
CA ASP A 150 1.75 -20.55 -12.39
C ASP A 150 0.75 -21.12 -11.38
N TYR A 151 0.63 -22.45 -11.35
CA TYR A 151 -0.26 -23.19 -10.44
C TYR A 151 0.55 -24.23 -9.69
N PHE A 152 0.31 -24.38 -8.39
CA PHE A 152 0.99 -25.33 -7.52
C PHE A 152 0.09 -25.72 -6.33
N SER A 153 0.47 -26.76 -5.58
CA SER A 153 -0.36 -27.32 -4.48
C SER A 153 -0.65 -26.38 -3.30
N GLY A 154 -0.16 -25.14 -3.35
CA GLY A 154 -0.38 -24.09 -2.35
C GLY A 154 -1.01 -22.81 -2.91
N GLY A 155 -1.51 -22.83 -4.15
CA GLY A 155 -2.20 -21.70 -4.76
C GLY A 155 -1.77 -21.42 -6.20
N SER A 156 -1.81 -20.14 -6.56
CA SER A 156 -1.37 -19.69 -7.89
C SER A 156 -0.57 -18.41 -7.80
N ALA A 157 0.28 -18.19 -8.80
CA ALA A 157 1.13 -17.01 -8.89
C ALA A 157 0.96 -16.29 -10.21
N ILE A 158 1.16 -14.97 -10.20
CA ILE A 158 1.37 -14.16 -11.40
C ILE A 158 2.82 -13.66 -11.37
N ARG A 159 3.64 -14.15 -12.30
CA ARG A 159 5.02 -13.69 -12.49
C ARG A 159 5.08 -12.67 -13.61
N VAL A 160 5.70 -11.53 -13.33
CA VAL A 160 5.97 -10.48 -14.32
C VAL A 160 7.47 -10.38 -14.53
N ASN A 161 7.95 -10.87 -15.68
CA ASN A 161 9.38 -10.85 -16.00
C ASN A 161 9.69 -9.78 -17.04
N VAL A 162 10.70 -8.96 -16.73
CA VAL A 162 11.36 -8.04 -17.66
C VAL A 162 12.57 -8.74 -18.27
N TYR A 163 12.65 -8.82 -19.59
CA TYR A 163 13.68 -9.60 -20.29
C TYR A 163 14.11 -8.93 -21.61
N ASN A 164 15.13 -9.50 -22.26
CA ASN A 164 15.76 -8.98 -23.46
C ASN A 164 16.40 -7.60 -23.21
N LEU A 165 17.27 -7.56 -22.19
CA LEU A 165 18.00 -6.35 -21.85
C LEU A 165 19.00 -6.01 -22.97
N PRO A 166 19.39 -4.73 -23.13
CA PRO A 166 20.36 -4.32 -24.17
C PRO A 166 21.67 -5.12 -24.15
N GLU A 167 22.15 -5.41 -22.96
CA GLU A 167 23.30 -6.26 -22.69
C GLU A 167 23.08 -6.95 -21.34
N LYS A 168 23.80 -8.04 -21.10
CA LYS A 168 23.71 -8.78 -19.82
C LYS A 168 24.11 -7.86 -18.67
N GLY A 169 23.25 -7.73 -17.67
CA GLY A 169 23.45 -6.84 -16.53
C GLY A 169 23.15 -5.36 -16.81
N TRP A 170 22.56 -5.01 -17.96
CA TRP A 170 22.19 -3.63 -18.26
C TRP A 170 21.31 -3.02 -17.16
N GLY A 171 21.63 -1.78 -16.77
CA GLY A 171 20.89 -1.05 -15.76
C GLY A 171 21.08 -1.56 -14.34
N TYR A 172 21.92 -2.56 -14.10
CA TYR A 172 22.37 -2.94 -12.76
C TYR A 172 23.53 -2.05 -12.30
N VAL A 173 23.57 -1.77 -11.01
CA VAL A 173 24.66 -1.08 -10.33
C VAL A 173 25.15 -1.94 -9.17
N ARG A 174 26.45 -1.85 -8.87
CA ARG A 174 27.02 -2.53 -7.72
C ARG A 174 26.88 -1.62 -6.50
N GLU A 175 26.14 -2.08 -5.51
CA GLU A 175 25.97 -1.38 -4.24
C GLU A 175 26.48 -2.25 -3.10
N THR A 176 27.03 -1.61 -2.07
CA THR A 176 27.38 -2.30 -0.83
C THR A 176 26.13 -2.46 0.02
N ASP A 177 25.84 -3.67 0.46
CA ASP A 177 24.73 -3.91 1.36
C ASP A 177 25.03 -3.46 2.80
N ARG A 178 24.06 -3.66 3.70
CA ARG A 178 24.20 -3.27 5.11
C ARG A 178 25.27 -4.06 5.90
N TRP A 179 25.85 -5.11 5.31
CA TRP A 179 26.87 -5.96 5.89
C TRP A 179 28.25 -5.76 5.22
N GLY A 180 28.37 -4.84 4.26
CA GLY A 180 29.64 -4.57 3.58
C GLY A 180 29.85 -5.41 2.32
N GLU A 181 28.90 -6.25 1.94
CA GLU A 181 29.05 -7.15 0.80
C GLU A 181 28.55 -6.47 -0.49
N PRO A 182 29.30 -6.58 -1.61
CA PRO A 182 28.86 -6.03 -2.88
C PRO A 182 27.71 -6.86 -3.46
N ARG A 183 26.59 -6.20 -3.76
CA ARG A 183 25.44 -6.80 -4.45
C ARG A 183 25.08 -6.03 -5.71
N TRP A 184 24.61 -6.76 -6.72
CA TRP A 184 24.04 -6.16 -7.92
C TRP A 184 22.58 -5.81 -7.67
N VAL A 185 22.24 -4.53 -7.82
CA VAL A 185 20.86 -4.06 -7.69
C VAL A 185 20.42 -3.31 -8.95
N PRO A 186 19.11 -3.28 -9.26
CA PRO A 186 18.60 -2.42 -10.32
C PRO A 186 18.92 -0.95 -10.04
N GLY A 187 19.73 -0.33 -10.89
CA GLY A 187 19.99 1.11 -10.85
C GLY A 187 18.74 1.92 -11.19
N ARG A 188 18.85 3.25 -11.19
CA ARG A 188 17.71 4.18 -11.30
C ARG A 188 16.79 3.88 -12.49
N GLN A 189 17.35 3.66 -13.68
CA GLN A 189 16.57 3.42 -14.90
C GLN A 189 15.83 2.08 -14.85
N LEU A 190 16.51 1.00 -14.48
CA LEU A 190 15.90 -0.33 -14.38
C LEU A 190 14.87 -0.40 -13.25
N SER A 191 15.16 0.24 -12.11
CA SER A 191 14.22 0.39 -11.00
C SER A 191 12.93 1.11 -11.41
N ALA A 192 13.03 2.18 -12.20
CA ALA A 192 11.86 2.88 -12.73
C ALA A 192 11.03 1.99 -13.67
N ILE A 193 11.68 1.24 -14.56
CA ILE A 193 11.02 0.28 -15.45
C ILE A 193 10.29 -0.81 -14.64
N LEU A 194 10.89 -1.31 -13.56
CA LEU A 194 10.29 -2.32 -12.69
C LEU A 194 9.14 -1.76 -11.83
N ALA A 195 9.16 -0.46 -11.51
CA ALA A 195 8.15 0.16 -10.67
C ALA A 195 6.75 0.10 -11.31
N ALA A 196 6.62 0.33 -12.61
CA ALA A 196 5.30 0.35 -13.24
C ALA A 196 4.60 -1.01 -13.32
N PRO A 197 5.25 -2.09 -13.76
CA PRO A 197 4.65 -3.40 -13.70
C PRO A 197 4.34 -3.80 -12.25
N LYS A 198 5.14 -3.37 -11.25
CA LYS A 198 4.83 -3.57 -9.82
C LYS A 198 3.56 -2.83 -9.41
N GLU A 199 3.40 -1.59 -9.85
CA GLU A 199 2.23 -0.77 -9.55
C GLU A 199 0.97 -1.33 -10.20
N ILE A 200 1.02 -1.64 -11.50
CA ILE A 200 -0.09 -2.27 -12.23
C ILE A 200 -0.45 -3.61 -11.58
N HIS A 201 0.54 -4.45 -11.31
CA HIS A 201 0.33 -5.74 -10.65
C HIS A 201 -0.29 -5.57 -9.25
N GLY A 202 0.28 -4.66 -8.44
CA GLY A 202 -0.18 -4.36 -7.09
C GLY A 202 -1.61 -3.83 -7.04
N ALA A 203 -2.06 -3.13 -8.09
CA ALA A 203 -3.45 -2.67 -8.20
C ALA A 203 -4.48 -3.81 -8.24
N TYR A 204 -4.10 -5.00 -8.69
CA TYR A 204 -4.98 -6.18 -8.77
C TYR A 204 -4.81 -7.19 -7.64
N ASN A 205 -3.77 -7.04 -6.81
CA ASN A 205 -3.50 -7.99 -5.75
C ASN A 205 -3.96 -7.46 -4.38
N PHE A 206 -4.02 -8.34 -3.39
CA PHE A 206 -3.85 -7.95 -2.00
C PHE A 206 -2.84 -8.88 -1.34
N ASP A 207 -2.15 -8.35 -0.35
CA ASP A 207 -1.25 -9.12 0.49
C ASP A 207 -1.46 -8.73 1.95
N GLY A 208 -1.96 -9.70 2.71
CA GLY A 208 -2.11 -9.66 4.16
C GLY A 208 -1.26 -10.72 4.84
N SER A 209 -0.17 -11.16 4.19
CA SER A 209 0.73 -12.17 4.74
C SER A 209 1.53 -11.62 5.92
N ASP A 210 1.76 -12.46 6.92
CA ASP A 210 2.65 -12.18 8.04
C ASP A 210 3.87 -13.11 8.00
N PRO A 211 5.06 -12.59 7.64
CA PRO A 211 6.27 -13.39 7.61
C PRO A 211 6.73 -13.85 8.99
N ARG A 212 6.22 -13.28 10.10
CA ARG A 212 6.62 -13.69 11.46
C ARG A 212 5.98 -15.00 11.90
N VAL A 213 4.83 -15.34 11.33
CA VAL A 213 4.08 -16.55 11.69
C VAL A 213 3.88 -17.49 10.51
N ASP A 214 4.62 -17.27 9.42
CA ASP A 214 4.50 -18.04 8.17
C ASP A 214 3.04 -18.11 7.67
N TYR A 215 2.31 -17.00 7.84
CA TYR A 215 0.92 -16.91 7.41
C TYR A 215 0.86 -16.21 6.06
N SER A 216 0.35 -16.91 5.06
CA SER A 216 0.15 -16.35 3.71
C SER A 216 -1.33 -16.08 3.46
N HIS A 217 -1.69 -14.80 3.31
CA HIS A 217 -3.04 -14.38 2.95
C HIS A 217 -2.98 -13.44 1.77
N VAL A 218 -3.05 -14.05 0.58
CA VAL A 218 -2.90 -13.37 -0.70
C VAL A 218 -4.04 -13.76 -1.63
N ASN A 219 -4.37 -12.88 -2.59
CA ASN A 219 -5.20 -13.28 -3.73
C ASN A 219 -4.42 -14.26 -4.62
N TYR A 220 -3.16 -13.93 -4.87
CA TYR A 220 -2.19 -14.76 -5.56
C TYR A 220 -0.77 -14.32 -5.20
N TYR A 221 0.19 -15.23 -5.35
CA TYR A 221 1.60 -14.90 -5.18
C TYR A 221 2.08 -14.06 -6.36
N GLY A 222 2.81 -12.99 -6.08
CA GLY A 222 3.13 -12.01 -7.11
C GLY A 222 4.56 -11.54 -7.03
N GLN A 223 5.26 -11.56 -8.16
CA GLN A 223 6.62 -11.04 -8.24
C GLN A 223 6.84 -10.34 -9.58
N VAL A 224 7.50 -9.19 -9.51
CA VAL A 224 8.01 -8.47 -10.68
C VAL A 224 9.52 -8.44 -10.60
N GLU A 225 10.17 -9.04 -11.57
CA GLU A 225 11.62 -9.17 -11.60
C GLU A 225 12.19 -9.10 -13.01
N VAL A 226 13.50 -8.88 -13.08
CA VAL A 226 14.27 -9.12 -14.30
C VAL A 226 14.51 -10.62 -14.43
N ASP A 227 14.35 -11.17 -15.63
CA ASP A 227 14.66 -12.57 -15.92
C ASP A 227 16.06 -12.92 -15.43
N TRP A 228 16.19 -14.05 -14.72
CA TRP A 228 17.44 -14.47 -14.11
C TRP A 228 18.59 -14.61 -15.12
N ARG A 229 18.29 -14.88 -16.39
CA ARG A 229 19.28 -15.01 -17.47
C ARG A 229 19.94 -13.70 -17.86
N GLU A 230 19.28 -12.59 -17.57
CA GLU A 230 19.70 -11.23 -17.94
C GLU A 230 20.48 -10.55 -16.80
N ARG A 231 20.45 -11.12 -15.59
CA ARG A 231 21.16 -10.62 -14.42
C ARG A 231 22.67 -10.82 -14.60
N PRO A 232 23.53 -9.93 -14.08
CA PRO A 232 24.98 -10.04 -14.20
C PRO A 232 25.52 -11.38 -13.69
#